data_AF-A0A956RB61-F1
#
_entry.id   AF-A0A956RB61-F1
#
_cell.length_a   1.000
_cell.length_b   1.000
_cell.length_c   1.000
_cell.angle_alpha   90.00
_cell.angle_beta   90.00
_cell.angle_gamma   90.00
#
_symmetry.space_group_name_H-M   'P 1'
#
loop_
_entity.id
_entity.type
_entity.pdbx_description
1 polymer ?
#
loop_
_entity_poly.entity_id
_entity_poly.type
_entity_poly.pdbx_seq_one_letter_code
_entity_poly.pdbx_strand_id
1 'polypeptide(L)'
;MAQEDRAHWNARYRAGDHASRGPCSVLMSLASWLPDHGRALDVAGGAGANAVWLAQRGLLVTVADVSEVALALAVERAAAQGVDLGI
;
A
#
# COMPACT_ATOMS: atom_id res chain seq x y z
N MET A 1 -4.29 -16.13 -16.64
CA MET A 1 -3.23 -15.82 -15.65
C MET A 1 -3.28 -14.34 -15.29
N ALA A 2 -2.43 -13.42 -15.81
CA ALA A 2 -2.40 -12.03 -15.30
C ALA A 2 -3.72 -11.22 -15.41
N GLN A 3 -4.49 -11.42 -16.48
CA GLN A 3 -5.78 -10.72 -16.66
C GLN A 3 -6.86 -11.26 -15.71
N GLU A 4 -6.86 -12.57 -15.45
CA GLU A 4 -7.78 -13.21 -14.50
C GLU A 4 -7.44 -12.80 -13.06
N ASP A 5 -6.15 -12.76 -12.73
CA ASP A 5 -5.67 -12.28 -11.43
C ASP A 5 -6.11 -10.82 -11.20
N ARG A 6 -5.93 -9.94 -12.19
CA ARG A 6 -6.42 -8.56 -12.13
C ARG A 6 -7.91 -8.49 -11.84
N ALA A 7 -8.72 -9.24 -12.59
CA ALA A 7 -10.18 -9.25 -12.41
C ALA A 7 -10.58 -9.74 -11.01
N HIS A 8 -9.96 -10.83 -10.54
CA HIS A 8 -10.18 -11.39 -9.21
C HIS A 8 -9.87 -10.37 -8.10
N TRP A 9 -8.68 -9.76 -8.13
CA TRP A 9 -8.28 -8.80 -7.11
C TRP A 9 -9.08 -7.51 -7.18
N ASN A 10 -9.38 -6.99 -8.37
CA ASN A 10 -10.27 -5.84 -8.53
C ASN A 10 -11.64 -6.09 -7.88
N ALA A 11 -12.23 -7.28 -8.05
CA ALA A 11 -13.50 -7.63 -7.41
C ALA A 11 -13.38 -7.67 -5.89
N ARG A 12 -12.29 -8.26 -5.35
CA ARG A 12 -12.03 -8.30 -3.91
C ARG A 12 -11.86 -6.91 -3.30
N TYR A 13 -11.13 -6.00 -3.95
CA TYR A 13 -10.98 -4.64 -3.44
C TYR A 13 -12.28 -3.85 -3.50
N ARG A 14 -13.08 -3.98 -4.56
CA ARG A 14 -14.43 -3.35 -4.61
C ARG A 14 -15.36 -3.82 -3.49
N ALA A 15 -15.19 -5.05 -2.99
CA ALA A 15 -16.00 -5.58 -1.90
C ALA A 15 -15.67 -4.96 -0.52
N GLY A 16 -14.57 -4.22 -0.37
CA GLY A 16 -14.34 -3.35 0.80
C GLY A 16 -13.66 -3.97 2.04
N ASP A 17 -13.30 -5.26 2.04
CA ASP A 17 -12.65 -5.97 3.19
C ASP A 17 -11.25 -5.43 3.59
N HIS A 18 -10.76 -4.39 2.92
CA HIS A 18 -9.43 -3.80 3.14
C HIS A 18 -9.47 -2.43 3.84
N ALA A 19 -10.66 -1.80 3.97
CA ALA A 19 -10.80 -0.40 4.36
C ALA A 19 -10.30 -0.12 5.79
N SER A 20 -10.55 -1.03 6.73
CA SER A 20 -10.14 -0.93 8.14
C SER A 20 -8.74 -1.45 8.44
N ARG A 21 -8.01 -1.96 7.45
CA ARG A 21 -6.69 -2.57 7.66
C ARG A 21 -5.62 -1.49 7.82
N GLY A 22 -5.01 -1.44 9.01
CA GLY A 22 -3.77 -0.73 9.27
C GLY A 22 -2.53 -1.48 8.78
N PRO A 23 -1.32 -0.91 8.96
CA PRO A 23 -0.07 -1.58 8.62
C PRO A 23 0.10 -2.89 9.40
N CYS A 24 0.80 -3.86 8.80
CA CYS A 24 1.07 -5.15 9.42
C CYS A 24 1.85 -4.99 10.73
N SER A 25 1.44 -5.69 11.79
CA SER A 25 2.10 -5.62 13.10
C SER A 25 3.58 -6.02 13.06
N VAL A 26 3.94 -6.98 12.21
CA VAL A 26 5.33 -7.41 12.02
C VAL A 26 6.17 -6.25 11.45
N LEU A 27 5.67 -5.52 10.47
CA LEU A 27 6.36 -4.36 9.91
C LEU A 27 6.58 -3.28 10.98
N MET A 28 5.53 -2.99 11.76
CA MET A 28 5.62 -2.03 12.86
C MET A 28 6.63 -2.48 13.93
N SER A 29 6.72 -3.78 14.23
CA SER A 29 7.69 -4.31 15.20
C SER A 29 9.14 -4.16 14.76
N LEU A 30 9.39 -4.06 13.44
CA LEU A 30 10.71 -3.88 12.85
C LEU A 30 11.07 -2.41 12.62
N ALA A 31 10.24 -1.47 13.09
CA ALA A 31 10.41 -0.04 12.84
C ALA A 31 11.81 0.51 13.14
N SER A 32 12.49 0.04 14.20
CA SER A 32 13.84 0.49 14.55
C SER A 32 14.93 0.04 13.60
N TRP A 33 14.65 -0.97 12.77
CA TRP A 33 15.57 -1.53 11.77
C TRP A 33 15.36 -0.93 10.39
N LEU A 34 14.27 -0.19 10.20
CA LEU A 34 13.96 0.43 8.92
C LEU A 34 14.63 1.80 8.80
N PRO A 35 15.10 2.17 7.59
CA PRO A 35 15.59 3.51 7.35
C PRO A 35 14.50 4.56 7.57
N ASP A 36 14.91 5.77 7.95
CA ASP A 36 14.08 6.96 8.14
C ASP A 36 14.04 7.88 6.90
N HIS A 37 14.83 7.56 5.88
CA HIS A 37 14.85 8.24 4.58
C HIS A 37 15.27 7.28 3.47
N GLY A 38 15.01 7.67 2.21
CA GLY A 38 15.33 6.86 1.03
C GLY A 38 14.09 6.32 0.35
N ARG A 39 14.22 5.19 -0.35
CA ARG A 39 13.17 4.62 -1.21
C ARG A 39 12.74 3.25 -0.71
N ALA A 40 11.44 2.96 -0.80
CA ALA A 40 10.87 1.65 -0.53
C ALA A 40 9.94 1.21 -1.68
N LEU A 41 9.86 -0.11 -1.90
CA LEU A 41 8.92 -0.72 -2.84
C LEU A 41 8.01 -1.68 -2.06
N ASP A 42 6.71 -1.44 -2.11
CA ASP A 42 5.67 -2.31 -1.54
C ASP A 42 5.06 -3.17 -2.65
N VAL A 43 5.44 -4.44 -2.70
CA VAL A 43 5.04 -5.39 -3.75
C VAL A 43 3.77 -6.11 -3.34
N ALA A 44 2.78 -6.14 -4.24
CA ALA A 44 1.42 -6.53 -3.91
C ALA A 44 0.87 -5.74 -2.70
N GLY A 45 1.21 -4.44 -2.65
CA GLY A 45 0.93 -3.57 -1.52
C GLY A 45 -0.55 -3.21 -1.36
N GLY A 46 -1.39 -3.59 -2.31
CA GLY A 46 -2.84 -3.45 -2.20
C GLY A 46 -3.29 -2.01 -2.04
N ALA A 47 -4.22 -1.79 -1.10
CA ALA A 47 -4.71 -0.46 -0.73
C ALA A 47 -3.70 0.36 0.12
N GLY A 48 -2.41 0.02 0.09
CA GLY A 48 -1.32 0.87 0.59
C GLY A 48 -1.21 1.01 2.11
N ALA A 49 -1.73 0.08 2.91
CA ALA A 49 -1.68 0.19 4.38
C ALA A 49 -0.25 0.31 4.93
N ASN A 50 0.65 -0.56 4.44
CA ASN A 50 2.07 -0.55 4.81
C ASN A 50 2.78 0.63 4.15
N ALA A 51 2.54 0.86 2.86
CA ALA A 51 3.13 1.94 2.10
C ALA A 51 2.90 3.32 2.73
N VAL A 52 1.67 3.64 3.15
CA VAL A 52 1.36 4.90 3.82
C VAL A 52 2.11 5.03 5.14
N TRP A 53 2.18 3.96 5.93
CA TRP A 53 2.92 3.98 7.20
C TRP A 53 4.43 4.19 6.99
N LEU A 54 5.01 3.58 5.96
CA LEU A 54 6.40 3.81 5.57
C LEU A 54 6.63 5.25 5.08
N ALA A 55 5.70 5.79 4.30
CA ALA A 55 5.78 7.16 3.78
C ALA A 55 5.71 8.21 4.90
N GLN A 56 4.83 8.02 5.89
CA GLN A 56 4.76 8.88 7.08
C GLN A 56 6.06 8.88 7.90
N ARG A 57 6.93 7.89 7.71
CA ARG A 57 8.24 7.80 8.37
C ARG A 57 9.39 8.42 7.57
N GLY A 58 9.10 9.08 6.45
CA GLY A 58 10.08 9.80 5.64
C GLY A 58 10.58 9.03 4.41
N LEU A 59 10.05 7.84 4.13
CA LEU A 59 10.41 7.07 2.94
C LEU A 59 9.62 7.51 1.71
N LEU A 60 10.27 7.52 0.55
CA LEU A 60 9.62 7.65 -0.75
C LEU A 60 9.17 6.26 -1.21
N VAL A 61 7.88 5.99 -1.11
CA VAL A 61 7.34 4.64 -1.34
C VAL A 61 6.71 4.53 -2.71
N THR A 62 7.03 3.46 -3.44
CA THR A 62 6.31 3.02 -4.63
C THR A 62 5.52 1.76 -4.31
N VAL A 63 4.26 1.69 -4.74
CA VAL A 63 3.38 0.53 -4.55
C VAL A 63 3.16 -0.13 -5.90
N ALA A 64 3.46 -1.41 -6.01
CA ALA A 64 3.14 -2.21 -7.18
C ALA A 64 2.04 -3.22 -6.83
N ASP A 65 0.95 -3.23 -7.58
CA ASP A 65 -0.12 -4.22 -7.45
C ASP A 65 -0.72 -4.52 -8.83
N VAL A 66 -1.25 -5.74 -9.00
CA VAL A 66 -1.93 -6.13 -10.23
C VAL A 66 -3.30 -5.45 -10.37
N SER A 67 -3.89 -5.04 -9.24
CA SER A 67 -5.20 -4.43 -9.14
C SER A 67 -5.13 -2.91 -9.21
N GLU A 68 -5.62 -2.35 -10.32
CA GLU A 68 -5.81 -0.91 -10.49
C GLU A 68 -6.76 -0.30 -9.44
N VAL A 69 -7.75 -1.08 -8.97
CA VAL A 69 -8.66 -0.66 -7.90
C VAL A 69 -7.88 -0.50 -6.58
N ALA A 70 -7.01 -1.44 -6.26
CA ALA A 70 -6.18 -1.38 -5.06
C ALA A 70 -5.27 -0.14 -5.08
N LEU A 71 -4.65 0.13 -6.23
CA LEU A 71 -3.75 1.27 -6.40
C LEU A 71 -4.48 2.61 -6.28
N ALA A 72 -5.69 2.74 -6.85
CA ALA A 72 -6.51 3.94 -6.67
C ALA A 72 -6.83 4.19 -5.18
N LEU A 73 -7.22 3.13 -4.45
CA LEU A 73 -7.47 3.19 -3.01
C LEU A 73 -6.22 3.54 -2.21
N ALA A 74 -5.04 3.06 -2.63
CA ALA A 74 -3.77 3.40 -2.01
C ALA A 74 -3.47 4.90 -2.14
N VAL A 75 -3.69 5.50 -3.31
CA VAL A 75 -3.54 6.95 -3.54
C VAL A 75 -4.53 7.73 -2.67
N GLU A 76 -5.80 7.34 -2.64
CA GLU A 76 -6.81 7.99 -1.80
C GLU A 76 -6.44 7.94 -0.31
N ARG A 77 -5.99 6.77 0.17
CA ARG A 77 -5.56 6.60 1.57
C ARG A 77 -4.32 7.44 1.87
N ALA A 78 -3.37 7.51 0.97
CA ALA A 78 -2.16 8.32 1.12
C ALA A 78 -2.50 9.81 1.23
N ALA A 79 -3.33 10.32 0.30
CA ALA A 79 -3.80 11.69 0.30
C ALA A 79 -4.56 12.04 1.59
N ALA A 80 -5.43 11.15 2.07
CA ALA A 80 -6.15 11.33 3.34
C ALA A 80 -5.22 11.41 4.58
N GLN A 81 -4.00 10.90 4.46
CA GLN A 81 -2.97 10.88 5.51
C GLN A 81 -1.84 11.89 5.26
N GLY A 82 -1.97 12.74 4.25
CA GLY A 82 -1.02 13.82 3.95
C GLY A 82 0.32 13.35 3.39
N VAL A 83 0.37 12.17 2.75
CA VAL A 83 1.56 11.63 2.10
C VAL A 83 1.27 11.24 0.65
N ASP A 84 2.31 11.19 -0.17
CA ASP A 84 2.22 10.76 -1.57
C ASP A 84 2.84 9.37 -1.75
N LEU A 85 2.29 8.61 -2.69
CA LEU A 85 2.83 7.31 -3.11
C LEU A 85 3.13 7.31 -4.61
N GLY A 86 4.25 6.71 -4.99
CA GLY A 86 4.45 6.25 -6.37
C GLY A 86 3.66 4.96 -6.63
N ILE A 87 3.23 4.75 -7.87
CA ILE A 87 2.39 3.62 -8.30
C ILE A 87 3.05 2.96 -9.52
#